data_AF-A0A2E1X0U5-F1
#
_entry.id   AF-A0A2E1X0U5-F1
#
_cell.length_a   1.000
_cell.length_b   1.000
_cell.length_c   1.000
_cell.angle_alpha   90.00
_cell.angle_beta   90.00
_cell.angle_gamma   90.00
#
_symmetry.space_group_name_H-M   'P 1'
#
loop_
_entity.id
_entity.type
_entity.pdbx_description
1 polymer ?
#
loop_
_entity_poly.entity_id
_entity_poly.type
_entity_poly.pdbx_seq_one_letter_code
_entity_poly.pdbx_strand_id
1 'polypeptide(L)'
;MVVRTGSRSCELIQRSSPPMTAQSCRRLEFHSEPDQVRSGERVQSSETDWLWIVDGQTRAIKASNNIWVESNLIGSPLGMVERTIVRMGAMMAAGNRLLLPMSRSFRYTQGSKGESMHLPVLLLISVLFSSSAPLVDSSLEKAIASGDADVVEKAVQALAKDGTSSAIDQVIQLALLSNNPTVEKAALAGLIGLQPGSGLDWLCTQANQHPRKEIRDLLIGWLSQRKEKECFRAVLQGLYDAEDSVALASIEALRLKSHNGSIPHMIRALKHQEDRDRDLSLVAERIREMLSELTGADLFAASEWDGLWRGNKKVLEDGKKVDAAKVVLKGTGVKIDPPSFFGQELVSEKIVFVLDTSISMQEKDPLAEGASGKKGGRGTGVASGGKKDASGDDLPDSRMRLRRVQKELKRMIRELPRSFRFCLVSFSAGVDRMTDQLVAATPDQKRRAIKFVDEFDPKGFTSTDLALDSAFKITGVRTIVLLSDGMPFRIKNPIDPAQLLDHIEELNRFEHIPVHTVGFESTSGDAGGFLEELSRRTRGKYTEVP
;
A
#
# COMPACT_ATOMS: atom_id res chain seq x y z
N MET A 1 -54.63 -58.51 27.99
CA MET A 1 -53.33 -58.48 27.30
C MET A 1 -52.91 -57.01 27.21
N VAL A 2 -52.17 -56.38 28.14
CA VAL A 2 -50.92 -56.74 28.85
C VAL A 2 -49.82 -57.03 27.81
N VAL A 3 -48.78 -56.20 27.60
CA VAL A 3 -47.90 -55.51 28.57
C VAL A 3 -47.53 -54.06 28.13
N ARG A 4 -47.56 -53.15 29.10
CA ARG A 4 -46.87 -51.84 29.18
C ARG A 4 -45.49 -51.99 29.81
N THR A 5 -44.54 -51.14 29.43
CA THR A 5 -43.63 -50.31 30.28
C THR A 5 -42.96 -49.29 29.34
N GLY A 6 -43.11 -47.95 29.38
CA GLY A 6 -43.09 -46.98 30.49
C GLY A 6 -41.62 -46.68 30.87
N SER A 7 -41.07 -45.47 31.01
CA SER A 7 -41.47 -44.06 30.90
C SER A 7 -40.18 -43.19 31.02
N ARG A 8 -40.07 -41.96 30.47
CA ARG A 8 -40.04 -40.62 31.15
C ARG A 8 -38.95 -39.78 30.46
N SER A 9 -39.20 -38.58 29.90
CA SER A 9 -39.50 -37.25 30.49
C SER A 9 -38.25 -36.43 30.87
N CYS A 10 -38.17 -35.23 30.26
CA CYS A 10 -37.60 -33.92 30.65
C CYS A 10 -36.51 -33.81 31.74
N GLU A 11 -35.45 -33.03 31.50
CA GLU A 11 -35.24 -31.63 31.99
C GLU A 11 -33.79 -31.14 31.82
N LEU A 12 -33.62 -29.84 31.56
CA LEU A 12 -32.39 -29.06 31.76
C LEU A 12 -31.99 -29.09 33.24
N ILE A 13 -30.72 -29.38 33.60
CA ILE A 13 -29.98 -28.73 34.70
C ILE A 13 -28.45 -28.79 34.43
N GLN A 14 -27.78 -27.67 34.75
CA GLN A 14 -26.33 -27.45 34.93
C GLN A 14 -25.58 -28.56 35.72
N ARG A 15 -24.27 -28.69 35.49
CA ARG A 15 -23.22 -29.08 36.47
C ARG A 15 -21.84 -29.03 35.80
N SER A 16 -21.00 -28.05 36.10
CA SER A 16 -20.01 -28.02 37.20
C SER A 16 -18.77 -28.89 36.92
N SER A 17 -17.67 -28.23 36.55
CA SER A 17 -16.33 -28.81 36.47
C SER A 17 -15.79 -29.17 37.88
N PRO A 18 -15.16 -30.33 38.09
CA PRO A 18 -14.43 -30.65 39.32
C PRO A 18 -12.97 -30.14 39.28
N PRO A 19 -12.30 -30.04 40.44
CA PRO A 19 -11.08 -29.25 40.63
C PRO A 19 -9.81 -30.01 40.23
N MET A 20 -8.86 -29.33 39.58
CA MET A 20 -7.50 -29.85 39.47
C MET A 20 -6.74 -29.61 40.77
N THR A 21 -6.38 -30.73 41.39
CA THR A 21 -5.50 -30.90 42.55
C THR A 21 -4.10 -30.35 42.33
N ALA A 22 -3.57 -29.71 43.37
CA ALA A 22 -2.18 -29.30 43.51
C ALA A 22 -1.27 -30.51 43.80
N GLN A 23 -0.24 -30.70 42.96
CA GLN A 23 1.05 -31.40 43.20
C GLN A 23 1.75 -31.40 41.82
N SER A 24 2.99 -30.93 41.59
CA SER A 24 4.18 -30.90 42.42
C SER A 24 5.09 -29.78 41.89
N CYS A 25 5.45 -28.80 42.72
CA CYS A 25 6.60 -27.93 42.45
C CYS A 25 7.87 -28.79 42.48
N ARG A 26 8.44 -29.11 41.32
CA ARG A 26 9.84 -29.52 41.26
C ARG A 26 10.71 -28.29 41.42
N ARG A 27 11.43 -28.25 42.53
CA ARG A 27 12.58 -27.39 42.76
C ARG A 27 13.66 -27.79 41.74
N LEU A 28 13.90 -26.98 40.73
CA LEU A 28 15.08 -27.08 39.89
C LEU A 28 16.24 -26.46 40.68
N GLU A 29 16.98 -27.29 41.41
CA GLU A 29 18.29 -26.91 41.92
C GLU A 29 19.28 -27.01 40.75
N PHE A 30 19.75 -25.86 40.27
CA PHE A 30 20.90 -25.80 39.37
C PHE A 30 22.15 -25.63 40.22
N HIS A 31 23.02 -26.63 40.19
CA HIS A 31 24.42 -26.51 40.60
C HIS A 31 25.23 -25.94 39.44
N SER A 32 25.64 -24.68 39.56
CA SER A 32 26.77 -24.13 38.82
C SER A 32 27.46 -23.09 39.70
N GLU A 33 28.76 -23.26 39.89
CA GLU A 33 29.64 -22.44 40.74
C GLU A 33 29.61 -20.96 40.30
N PRO A 34 29.75 -20.00 41.24
CA PRO A 34 29.44 -18.59 41.02
C PRO A 34 30.57 -17.78 40.37
N ASP A 35 31.29 -18.35 39.39
CA ASP A 35 32.26 -17.61 38.59
C ASP A 35 32.26 -18.20 37.18
N GLN A 36 31.99 -17.35 36.16
CA GLN A 36 31.98 -17.59 34.70
C GLN A 36 30.58 -17.46 34.03
N VAL A 37 30.02 -16.24 33.96
CA VAL A 37 29.10 -15.83 32.87
C VAL A 37 29.47 -14.39 32.46
N ARG A 38 29.72 -14.14 31.17
CA ARG A 38 30.08 -12.82 30.62
C ARG A 38 28.85 -12.13 30.01
N SER A 39 28.85 -10.80 30.01
CA SER A 39 27.80 -9.97 29.39
C SER A 39 27.57 -10.35 27.92
N GLY A 40 26.32 -10.65 27.53
CA GLY A 40 25.93 -10.88 26.14
C GLY A 40 25.51 -12.31 25.76
N GLU A 41 25.45 -13.25 26.72
CA GLU A 41 24.97 -14.61 26.43
C GLU A 41 23.43 -14.74 26.46
N ARG A 42 22.91 -15.55 25.53
CA ARG A 42 21.49 -15.86 25.38
C ARG A 42 21.24 -17.25 25.97
N VAL A 43 20.44 -17.35 27.03
CA VAL A 43 20.14 -18.64 27.68
C VAL A 43 18.65 -18.95 27.53
N GLN A 44 18.36 -20.15 27.01
CA GLN A 44 17.01 -20.62 26.73
C GLN A 44 16.41 -21.23 28.01
N SER A 45 15.25 -20.73 28.45
CA SER A 45 14.62 -21.22 29.70
C SER A 45 13.43 -22.17 29.45
N SER A 46 12.78 -22.11 28.28
CA SER A 46 11.85 -23.12 27.74
C SER A 46 11.53 -22.84 26.26
N GLU A 47 10.66 -23.65 25.62
CA GLU A 47 10.33 -23.59 24.18
C GLU A 47 9.76 -22.25 23.67
N THR A 48 9.31 -21.35 24.56
CA THR A 48 8.70 -20.07 24.13
C THR A 48 9.31 -18.81 24.76
N ASP A 49 10.30 -18.92 25.66
CA ASP A 49 10.82 -17.77 26.41
C ASP A 49 12.36 -17.65 26.38
N TRP A 50 12.84 -16.45 26.01
CA TRP A 50 14.26 -16.06 25.99
C TRP A 50 14.55 -14.99 27.05
N LEU A 51 15.64 -15.14 27.81
CA LEU A 51 16.10 -14.16 28.79
C LEU A 51 17.37 -13.44 28.30
N TRP A 52 17.45 -12.14 28.56
CA TRP A 52 18.64 -11.31 28.33
C TRP A 52 19.18 -10.81 29.68
N ILE A 53 20.50 -10.92 29.86
CA ILE A 53 21.20 -10.40 31.04
C ILE A 53 21.98 -9.14 30.62
N VAL A 54 21.65 -8.01 31.23
CA VAL A 54 22.39 -6.75 31.09
C VAL A 54 22.76 -6.29 32.50
N ASP A 55 24.05 -6.07 32.73
CA ASP A 55 24.62 -5.54 33.99
C ASP A 55 24.13 -6.20 35.28
N GLY A 56 24.16 -7.54 35.33
CA GLY A 56 23.93 -8.30 36.58
C GLY A 56 22.50 -8.26 37.13
N GLN A 57 21.53 -7.71 36.40
CA GLN A 57 20.11 -7.73 36.77
C GLN A 57 19.28 -8.54 35.77
N THR A 58 18.49 -9.48 36.28
CA THR A 58 17.62 -10.36 35.48
C THR A 58 16.34 -9.62 35.07
N ARG A 59 16.06 -9.50 33.76
CA ARG A 59 14.82 -8.90 33.23
C ARG A 59 14.00 -9.95 32.48
N ALA A 60 12.74 -10.17 32.89
CA ALA A 60 11.82 -11.05 32.19
C ALA A 60 10.92 -10.25 31.24
N ILE A 61 10.85 -10.65 29.97
CA ILE A 61 9.95 -10.08 28.96
C ILE A 61 8.95 -11.17 28.57
N LYS A 62 7.65 -10.90 28.72
CA LYS A 62 6.58 -11.82 28.28
C LYS A 62 5.85 -11.19 27.10
N ALA A 63 5.86 -11.84 25.95
CA ALA A 63 5.17 -11.37 24.76
C ALA A 63 3.71 -11.88 24.77
N SER A 64 2.77 -10.99 25.05
CA SER A 64 1.36 -11.20 24.67
C SER A 64 0.62 -9.87 24.54
N ASN A 65 0.12 -9.61 23.32
CA ASN A 65 -0.85 -8.59 22.91
C ASN A 65 -0.71 -7.17 23.50
N ASN A 66 0.07 -6.33 22.81
CA ASN A 66 -0.05 -4.86 22.73
C ASN A 66 -0.37 -4.08 24.03
N ILE A 67 0.38 -4.30 25.12
CA ILE A 67 0.46 -3.35 26.25
C ILE A 67 1.90 -3.36 26.80
N TRP A 68 2.54 -2.19 26.86
CA TRP A 68 3.83 -1.99 27.54
C TRP A 68 3.57 -1.77 29.03
N VAL A 69 4.14 -2.62 29.89
CA VAL A 69 4.14 -2.40 31.34
C VAL A 69 5.58 -2.41 31.82
N GLU A 70 6.11 -1.23 32.15
CA GLU A 70 7.32 -1.11 32.95
C GLU A 70 7.01 -1.54 34.38
N SER A 71 7.78 -2.48 34.93
CA SER A 71 7.80 -2.74 36.36
C SER A 71 9.24 -2.75 36.84
N ASN A 72 9.61 -1.73 37.62
CA ASN A 72 10.88 -1.69 38.32
C ASN A 72 10.78 -2.63 39.54
N LEU A 73 11.47 -3.76 39.49
CA LEU A 73 11.70 -4.60 40.67
C LEU A 73 12.82 -3.96 41.50
N ILE A 74 12.46 -3.02 42.38
CA ILE A 74 13.33 -2.60 43.48
C ILE A 74 12.97 -3.49 44.68
N GLY A 75 13.88 -4.38 45.05
CA GLY A 75 13.75 -5.19 46.25
C GLY A 75 13.85 -4.33 47.51
N SER A 76 12.83 -4.39 48.36
CA SER A 76 12.94 -4.08 49.78
C SER A 76 11.99 -5.01 50.55
N PRO A 77 12.41 -5.56 51.70
CA PRO A 77 11.63 -6.56 52.41
C PRO A 77 10.61 -5.83 53.28
N LEU A 78 9.36 -5.80 52.85
CA LEU A 78 8.13 -5.76 53.65
C LEU A 78 6.96 -5.48 52.70
N GLY A 79 6.01 -6.41 52.66
CA GLY A 79 4.96 -6.45 51.66
C GLY A 79 3.89 -5.37 51.82
N MET A 80 3.52 -4.76 50.69
CA MET A 80 2.16 -4.35 50.33
C MET A 80 2.17 -3.93 48.85
N VAL A 81 1.38 -4.60 48.01
CA VAL A 81 1.19 -4.22 46.60
C VAL A 81 -0.21 -3.66 46.45
N GLU A 82 -0.32 -2.35 46.25
CA GLU A 82 -1.56 -1.69 45.85
C GLU A 82 -1.65 -1.75 44.31
N ARG A 83 -2.75 -2.32 43.79
CA ARG A 83 -2.99 -2.45 42.34
C ARG A 83 -3.95 -1.36 41.87
N THR A 84 -3.45 -0.40 41.09
CA THR A 84 -4.31 0.53 40.35
C THR A 84 -4.45 0.05 38.91
N ILE A 85 -5.67 -0.36 38.52
CA ILE A 85 -6.02 -0.73 37.15
C ILE A 85 -6.72 0.46 36.50
N VAL A 86 -6.15 1.03 35.42
CA VAL A 86 -6.84 2.00 34.56
C VAL A 86 -7.37 1.26 33.32
N ARG A 87 -8.70 1.18 33.19
CA ARG A 87 -9.41 0.69 32.00
C ARG A 87 -9.78 1.89 31.12
N MET A 88 -9.26 1.96 29.89
CA MET A 88 -9.71 2.93 28.89
C MET A 88 -10.78 2.27 28.02
N GLY A 89 -12.04 2.65 28.19
CA GLY A 89 -13.18 2.19 27.39
C GLY A 89 -14.00 3.38 26.87
N ALA A 90 -14.15 3.41 25.55
CA ALA A 90 -15.14 4.08 24.70
C ALA A 90 -15.98 5.25 25.24
N MET A 91 -15.99 6.38 24.52
CA MET A 91 -17.20 7.20 24.37
C MET A 91 -17.18 8.02 23.06
N MET A 92 -18.17 7.74 22.20
CA MET A 92 -18.63 8.60 21.10
C MET A 92 -19.63 9.64 21.63
N ALA A 93 -19.58 10.83 21.01
CA ALA A 93 -20.66 11.80 20.77
C ALA A 93 -21.46 12.41 21.96
N ALA A 94 -21.33 13.73 22.14
CA ALA A 94 -22.44 14.69 22.28
C ALA A 94 -21.89 16.13 22.35
N GLY A 95 -22.56 17.07 21.67
CA GLY A 95 -22.09 18.45 21.52
C GLY A 95 -22.51 19.45 22.60
N ASN A 96 -22.23 20.72 22.24
CA ASN A 96 -22.69 22.01 22.78
C ASN A 96 -21.91 22.72 23.90
N ARG A 97 -21.32 23.86 23.46
CA ARG A 97 -21.28 25.22 24.04
C ARG A 97 -21.63 25.37 25.52
N LEU A 98 -20.74 26.03 26.28
CA LEU A 98 -21.04 27.18 27.17
C LEU A 98 -19.70 27.81 27.62
N LEU A 99 -19.36 29.00 27.13
CA LEU A 99 -19.43 30.31 27.83
C LEU A 99 -18.38 30.53 28.94
N LEU A 100 -17.37 31.35 28.63
CA LEU A 100 -16.60 32.15 29.58
C LEU A 100 -17.47 33.33 30.07
N PRO A 101 -17.29 33.78 31.32
CA PRO A 101 -16.99 35.20 31.50
C PRO A 101 -16.00 35.47 32.64
N MET A 102 -15.16 36.48 32.47
CA MET A 102 -15.18 37.71 33.28
C MET A 102 -13.85 38.45 33.19
N SER A 103 -13.95 39.68 32.70
CA SER A 103 -13.02 40.77 32.97
C SER A 103 -13.70 41.73 33.96
N ARG A 104 -12.99 42.11 35.02
CA ARG A 104 -12.98 43.49 35.56
C ARG A 104 -11.98 43.66 36.71
N SER A 105 -11.01 44.50 36.40
CA SER A 105 -10.16 45.38 37.19
C SER A 105 -10.48 45.56 38.69
N PHE A 106 -9.46 45.52 39.55
CA PHE A 106 -9.39 46.37 40.74
C PHE A 106 -7.95 46.72 41.14
N ARG A 107 -7.84 47.88 41.79
CA ARG A 107 -6.69 48.77 41.97
C ARG A 107 -5.67 48.31 43.03
N TYR A 108 -4.44 48.79 42.82
CA TYR A 108 -3.31 48.90 43.76
C TYR A 108 -3.62 49.81 44.96
N THR A 109 -3.15 49.46 46.17
CA THR A 109 -2.54 50.39 47.15
C THR A 109 -1.73 49.63 48.23
N GLN A 110 -0.62 50.25 48.64
CA GLN A 110 0.47 49.83 49.53
C GLN A 110 0.08 49.56 51.00
N GLY A 111 0.96 48.87 51.76
CA GLY A 111 1.06 49.09 53.21
C GLY A 111 1.78 48.08 54.11
N SER A 112 3.13 48.15 54.17
CA SER A 112 4.01 48.06 55.35
C SER A 112 4.21 46.82 56.26
N LYS A 113 5.51 46.48 56.39
CA LYS A 113 6.35 46.23 57.61
C LYS A 113 6.54 44.83 58.23
N GLY A 114 7.83 44.49 58.44
CA GLY A 114 8.40 43.52 59.41
C GLY A 114 9.26 42.41 58.77
N GLU A 115 10.57 42.61 58.55
CA GLU A 115 11.72 42.08 59.36
C GLU A 115 11.88 40.54 59.29
N SER A 116 13.03 39.89 59.04
CA SER A 116 14.44 40.26 58.88
C SER A 116 15.22 39.07 58.26
N MET A 117 16.37 39.41 57.68
CA MET A 117 17.28 38.72 56.75
C MET A 117 17.83 37.31 57.08
N HIS A 118 18.06 36.50 56.02
CA HIS A 118 19.34 35.81 55.75
C HIS A 118 19.67 35.87 54.24
N LEU A 119 20.96 36.08 53.94
CA LEU A 119 21.59 36.52 52.68
C LEU A 119 22.06 35.30 51.81
N PRO A 120 22.81 35.42 50.69
CA PRO A 120 22.34 35.39 49.29
C PRO A 120 23.06 34.33 48.41
N VAL A 121 22.41 33.69 47.43
CA VAL A 121 23.08 33.26 46.17
C VAL A 121 22.00 32.98 45.13
N LEU A 122 21.75 33.92 44.20
CA LEU A 122 21.17 33.61 42.88
C LEU A 122 21.18 34.87 42.02
N LEU A 123 22.38 35.29 41.61
CA LEU A 123 22.54 36.25 40.53
C LEU A 123 23.91 36.05 39.87
N LEU A 124 24.04 34.96 39.12
CA LEU A 124 24.95 34.81 37.98
C LEU A 124 24.64 33.49 37.28
N ILE A 125 24.64 33.53 35.94
CA ILE A 125 24.25 32.50 34.98
C ILE A 125 22.76 32.58 34.55
N SER A 126 22.38 33.76 34.03
CA SER A 126 21.26 33.94 33.10
C SER A 126 21.72 34.00 31.64
N VAL A 127 22.85 33.35 31.32
CA VAL A 127 23.32 33.10 29.94
C VAL A 127 23.93 31.72 29.95
N LEU A 128 23.16 30.70 29.54
CA LEU A 128 23.62 29.39 28.99
C LEU A 128 22.48 28.39 28.74
N PHE A 129 21.26 28.86 28.46
CA PHE A 129 20.28 28.06 27.73
C PHE A 129 19.82 28.81 26.48
N SER A 130 20.79 29.08 25.60
CA SER A 130 20.49 29.17 24.18
C SER A 130 20.11 27.76 23.73
N SER A 131 18.82 27.44 23.81
CA SER A 131 18.26 26.36 23.01
C SER A 131 18.53 26.71 21.55
N SER A 132 19.38 25.93 20.90
CA SER A 132 19.67 25.99 19.48
C SER A 132 18.38 25.78 18.69
N ALA A 133 17.69 26.87 18.35
CA ALA A 133 16.82 26.87 17.20
C ALA A 133 17.72 26.64 15.98
N PRO A 134 17.45 25.66 15.09
CA PRO A 134 18.21 25.53 13.85
C PRO A 134 18.07 26.86 13.11
N LEU A 135 19.21 27.44 12.72
CA LEU A 135 19.25 28.64 11.89
C LEU A 135 18.57 28.29 10.56
N VAL A 136 17.29 28.65 10.44
CA VAL A 136 16.52 28.55 9.20
C VAL A 136 17.21 29.42 8.16
N ASP A 137 17.74 28.82 7.10
CA ASP A 137 18.31 29.58 6.00
C ASP A 137 17.16 30.22 5.22
N SER A 138 16.98 31.53 5.44
CA SER A 138 16.01 32.35 4.72
C SER A 138 16.15 32.30 3.19
N SER A 139 17.28 31.77 2.67
CA SER A 139 17.49 31.59 1.24
C SER A 139 16.56 30.53 0.64
N LEU A 140 16.36 29.39 1.30
CA LEU A 140 15.52 28.31 0.79
C LEU A 140 14.03 28.71 0.81
N GLU A 141 13.58 29.38 1.87
CA GLU A 141 12.21 29.90 1.94
C GLU A 141 11.92 30.89 0.80
N LYS A 142 12.86 31.80 0.52
CA LYS A 142 12.74 32.75 -0.61
C LYS A 142 12.72 32.03 -1.96
N ALA A 143 13.53 30.99 -2.11
CA ALA A 143 13.55 30.17 -3.32
C ALA A 143 12.22 29.44 -3.54
N ILE A 144 11.65 28.86 -2.48
CA ILE A 144 10.34 28.21 -2.56
C ILE A 144 9.25 29.24 -2.88
N ALA A 145 9.31 30.41 -2.24
CA ALA A 145 8.35 31.50 -2.48
C ALA A 145 8.42 32.06 -3.91
N SER A 146 9.56 31.96 -4.60
CA SER A 146 9.65 32.37 -6.01
C SER A 146 8.97 31.39 -6.96
N GLY A 147 8.71 30.14 -6.53
CA GLY A 147 8.10 29.10 -7.34
C GLY A 147 8.99 28.60 -8.50
N ASP A 148 10.26 29.02 -8.53
CA ASP A 148 11.20 28.70 -9.60
C ASP A 148 12.04 27.48 -9.22
N ALA A 149 11.87 26.39 -9.98
CA ALA A 149 12.53 25.12 -9.75
C ALA A 149 14.07 25.25 -9.74
N ASP A 150 14.64 26.08 -10.62
CA ASP A 150 16.09 26.24 -10.72
C ASP A 150 16.66 26.97 -9.49
N VAL A 151 15.88 27.89 -8.93
CA VAL A 151 16.25 28.64 -7.73
C VAL A 151 16.16 27.75 -6.50
N VAL A 152 15.10 26.94 -6.39
CA VAL A 152 14.96 25.93 -5.33
C VAL A 152 16.11 24.93 -5.38
N GLU A 153 16.42 24.39 -6.57
CA GLU A 153 17.50 23.43 -6.74
C GLU A 153 18.83 24.01 -6.26
N LYS A 154 19.19 25.23 -6.68
CA LYS A 154 20.43 25.90 -6.27
C LYS A 154 20.51 26.16 -4.77
N ALA A 155 19.39 26.56 -4.15
CA ALA A 155 19.33 26.75 -2.70
C ALA A 155 19.58 25.42 -1.96
N VAL A 156 18.94 24.34 -2.42
CA VAL A 156 19.15 23.00 -1.83
C VAL A 156 20.56 22.48 -2.08
N GLN A 157 21.17 22.76 -3.24
CA GLN A 157 22.58 22.42 -3.50
C GLN A 157 23.54 23.10 -2.52
N ALA A 158 23.25 24.33 -2.08
CA ALA A 158 24.06 25.02 -1.07
C ALA A 158 23.97 24.31 0.30
N LEU A 159 22.76 23.91 0.72
CA LEU A 159 22.55 23.13 1.94
C LEU A 159 23.18 21.72 1.84
N ALA A 160 23.13 21.10 0.66
CA ALA A 160 23.77 19.82 0.40
C ALA A 160 25.30 19.88 0.48
N LYS A 161 25.91 21.04 0.17
CA LYS A 161 27.36 21.26 0.33
C LYS A 161 27.76 21.43 1.80
N ASP A 162 26.90 22.05 2.62
CA ASP A 162 27.11 22.06 4.08
C ASP A 162 27.02 20.63 4.64
N GLY A 163 26.07 19.84 4.15
CA GLY A 163 26.01 18.40 4.39
C GLY A 163 25.75 17.98 5.84
N THR A 164 25.37 18.95 6.69
CA THR A 164 25.01 18.71 8.09
C THR A 164 23.59 18.16 8.20
N SER A 165 23.32 17.34 9.21
CA SER A 165 21.95 16.85 9.46
C SER A 165 20.95 18.00 9.63
N SER A 166 21.36 19.13 10.21
CA SER A 166 20.49 20.31 10.39
C SER A 166 20.16 21.01 9.08
N ALA A 167 21.12 21.18 8.16
CA ALA A 167 20.84 21.77 6.85
C ALA A 167 19.91 20.88 6.02
N ILE A 168 20.13 19.56 6.07
CA ILE A 168 19.29 18.60 5.36
C ILE A 168 17.89 18.48 5.99
N ASP A 169 17.77 18.60 7.30
CA ASP A 169 16.46 18.64 7.95
C ASP A 169 15.62 19.84 7.47
N GLN A 170 16.26 21.00 7.21
CA GLN A 170 15.56 22.15 6.63
C GLN A 170 15.01 21.85 5.22
N VAL A 171 15.77 21.11 4.39
CA VAL A 171 15.28 20.68 3.06
C VAL A 171 14.03 19.82 3.21
N ILE A 172 14.00 18.91 4.19
CA ILE A 172 12.82 18.08 4.48
C ILE A 172 11.64 18.97 4.90
N GLN A 173 11.84 19.82 5.90
CA GLN A 173 10.75 20.59 6.51
C GLN A 173 10.16 21.65 5.56
N LEU A 174 10.99 22.28 4.73
CA LEU A 174 10.55 23.39 3.88
C LEU A 174 10.19 22.94 2.47
N ALA A 175 11.00 22.07 1.85
CA ALA A 175 10.85 21.73 0.45
C ALA A 175 10.12 20.40 0.23
N LEU A 176 10.54 19.32 0.89
CA LEU A 176 9.93 17.99 0.68
C LEU A 176 8.54 17.86 1.33
N LEU A 177 8.25 18.66 2.35
CA LEU A 177 6.91 18.76 2.95
C LEU A 177 6.01 19.83 2.30
N SER A 178 6.44 20.45 1.20
CA SER A 178 5.69 21.53 0.55
C SER A 178 4.38 21.09 -0.11
N ASN A 179 4.21 19.79 -0.38
CA ASN A 179 3.12 19.23 -1.17
C ASN A 179 3.03 19.87 -2.58
N ASN A 180 4.17 20.32 -3.10
CA ASN A 180 4.31 20.90 -4.42
C ASN A 180 5.31 20.06 -5.23
N PRO A 181 4.84 19.28 -6.22
CA PRO A 181 5.70 18.37 -6.97
C PRO A 181 6.89 19.05 -7.66
N THR A 182 6.74 20.30 -8.10
CA THR A 182 7.84 21.05 -8.71
C THR A 182 8.93 21.36 -7.70
N VAL A 183 8.56 21.79 -6.48
CA VAL A 183 9.49 22.09 -5.38
C VAL A 183 10.15 20.80 -4.87
N GLU A 184 9.37 19.73 -4.69
CA GLU A 184 9.86 18.42 -4.25
C GLU A 184 10.90 17.86 -5.23
N LYS A 185 10.60 17.86 -6.54
CA LYS A 185 11.53 17.40 -7.59
C LYS A 185 12.80 18.24 -7.63
N ALA A 186 12.69 19.57 -7.57
CA ALA A 186 13.84 20.47 -7.55
C ALA A 186 14.71 20.27 -6.30
N ALA A 187 14.10 20.04 -5.14
CA ALA A 187 14.83 19.76 -3.91
C ALA A 187 15.59 18.43 -4.00
N LEU A 188 14.95 17.36 -4.47
CA LEU A 188 15.61 16.07 -4.67
C LEU A 188 16.77 16.17 -5.69
N ALA A 189 16.60 16.95 -6.77
CA ALA A 189 17.68 17.23 -7.73
C ALA A 189 18.85 17.97 -7.06
N GLY A 190 18.55 18.96 -6.22
CA GLY A 190 19.57 19.72 -5.50
C GLY A 190 20.38 18.88 -4.51
N LEU A 191 19.79 17.79 -3.99
CA LEU A 191 20.47 16.86 -3.11
C LEU A 191 21.48 15.95 -3.82
N ILE A 192 21.47 15.83 -5.16
CA ILE A 192 22.35 14.90 -5.91
C ILE A 192 23.83 15.06 -5.53
N GLY A 193 24.28 16.28 -5.25
CA GLY A 193 25.66 16.59 -4.85
C GLY A 193 26.03 16.29 -3.40
N LEU A 194 25.07 15.88 -2.56
CA LEU A 194 25.30 15.58 -1.13
C LEU A 194 26.35 14.47 -0.98
N GLN A 195 27.39 14.75 -0.20
CA GLN A 195 28.45 13.80 0.09
C GLN A 195 28.07 12.86 1.25
N PRO A 196 28.66 11.66 1.34
CA PRO A 196 28.51 10.80 2.50
C PRO A 196 28.89 11.51 3.80
N GLY A 197 28.10 11.33 4.85
CA GLY A 197 28.27 11.99 6.14
C GLY A 197 26.94 12.20 6.86
N SER A 198 26.94 13.08 7.87
CA SER A 198 25.81 13.26 8.78
C SER A 198 24.48 13.62 8.09
N GLY A 199 24.51 14.38 7.00
CA GLY A 199 23.33 14.70 6.21
C GLY A 199 22.76 13.50 5.46
N LEU A 200 23.61 12.66 4.86
CA LEU A 200 23.16 11.45 4.16
C LEU A 200 22.63 10.39 5.14
N ASP A 201 23.30 10.22 6.27
CA ASP A 201 22.85 9.33 7.36
C ASP A 201 21.49 9.79 7.91
N TRP A 202 21.27 11.10 7.99
CA TRP A 202 19.98 11.67 8.36
C TRP A 202 18.89 11.32 7.35
N LEU A 203 19.13 11.47 6.04
CA LEU A 203 18.16 11.06 5.01
C LEU A 203 17.86 9.56 5.07
N CYS A 204 18.87 8.71 5.26
CA CYS A 204 18.67 7.27 5.43
C CYS A 204 17.79 6.96 6.66
N THR A 205 17.96 7.72 7.75
CA THR A 205 17.13 7.59 8.95
C THR A 205 15.69 8.02 8.67
N GLN A 206 15.50 9.19 8.04
CA GLN A 206 14.19 9.73 7.74
C GLN A 206 13.42 8.89 6.72
N ALA A 207 14.10 8.29 5.74
CA ALA A 207 13.47 7.36 4.79
C ALA A 207 12.78 6.16 5.47
N ASN A 208 13.23 5.77 6.66
CA ASN A 208 12.69 4.62 7.39
C ASN A 208 11.79 4.99 8.58
N GLN A 209 11.91 6.21 9.11
CA GLN A 209 11.32 6.57 10.41
C GLN A 209 10.47 7.84 10.37
N HIS A 210 10.52 8.62 9.28
CA HIS A 210 9.78 9.88 9.22
C HIS A 210 8.27 9.61 9.35
N PRO A 211 7.51 10.39 10.15
CA PRO A 211 6.09 10.14 10.39
C PRO A 211 5.22 10.27 9.13
N ARG A 212 5.60 11.14 8.19
CA ARG A 212 4.93 11.29 6.88
C ARG A 212 5.44 10.25 5.89
N LYS A 213 4.52 9.48 5.32
CA LYS A 213 4.83 8.44 4.34
C LYS A 213 5.38 9.03 3.03
N GLU A 214 4.94 10.23 2.68
CA GLU A 214 5.34 10.97 1.47
C GLU A 214 6.84 11.27 1.51
N ILE A 215 7.38 11.62 2.68
CA ILE A 215 8.83 11.81 2.85
C ILE A 215 9.56 10.49 2.72
N ARG A 216 9.06 9.41 3.34
CA ARG A 216 9.68 8.08 3.23
C ARG A 216 9.73 7.63 1.76
N ASP A 217 8.64 7.82 1.03
CA ASP A 217 8.50 7.53 -0.40
C ASP A 217 9.51 8.29 -1.27
N LEU A 218 9.51 9.63 -1.17
CA LEU A 218 10.44 10.51 -1.91
C LEU A 218 11.90 10.14 -1.63
N LEU A 219 12.23 9.90 -0.36
CA LEU A 219 13.60 9.57 0.04
C LEU A 219 13.99 8.17 -0.41
N ILE A 220 13.10 7.17 -0.40
CA ILE A 220 13.38 5.85 -0.99
C ILE A 220 13.70 5.99 -2.48
N GLY A 221 12.90 6.74 -3.22
CA GLY A 221 13.13 7.00 -4.64
C GLY A 221 14.49 7.64 -4.88
N TRP A 222 14.85 8.65 -4.09
CA TRP A 222 16.13 9.35 -4.21
C TRP A 222 17.33 8.50 -3.77
N LEU A 223 17.25 7.84 -2.61
CA LEU A 223 18.30 6.96 -2.08
C LEU A 223 18.55 5.77 -3.01
N SER A 224 17.55 5.35 -3.79
CA SER A 224 17.72 4.31 -4.79
C SER A 224 18.66 4.71 -5.92
N GLN A 225 18.95 5.99 -6.15
CA GLN A 225 19.90 6.44 -7.18
C GLN A 225 21.34 6.50 -6.66
N ARG A 226 21.51 6.40 -5.34
CA ARG A 226 22.80 6.44 -4.64
C ARG A 226 23.55 5.12 -4.72
N LYS A 227 24.88 5.19 -4.59
CA LYS A 227 25.81 4.03 -4.68
C LYS A 227 26.20 3.51 -3.30
N GLU A 228 26.00 4.32 -2.27
CA GLU A 228 26.37 4.04 -0.90
C GLU A 228 25.58 2.87 -0.32
N LYS A 229 26.25 2.09 0.53
CA LYS A 229 25.68 0.88 1.12
C LYS A 229 24.56 1.21 2.10
N GLU A 230 24.67 2.29 2.89
CA GLU A 230 23.58 2.73 3.77
C GLU A 230 22.30 3.08 2.99
N CYS A 231 22.42 3.75 1.85
CA CYS A 231 21.28 4.09 1.00
C CYS A 231 20.56 2.83 0.51
N PHE A 232 21.32 1.83 0.02
CA PHE A 232 20.73 0.56 -0.40
C PHE A 232 20.07 -0.18 0.78
N ARG A 233 20.67 -0.15 1.97
CA ARG A 233 20.07 -0.73 3.18
C ARG A 233 18.77 -0.05 3.56
N ALA A 234 18.68 1.28 3.44
CA ALA A 234 17.45 2.03 3.69
C ALA A 234 16.35 1.63 2.70
N VAL A 235 16.66 1.54 1.40
CA VAL A 235 15.69 1.07 0.40
C VAL A 235 15.21 -0.36 0.68
N LEU A 236 16.10 -1.27 1.08
CA LEU A 236 15.73 -2.64 1.46
C LEU A 236 14.85 -2.70 2.72
N GLN A 237 15.03 -1.76 3.66
CA GLN A 237 14.23 -1.69 4.87
C GLN A 237 12.80 -1.21 4.58
N GLY A 238 12.62 -0.34 3.58
CA GLY A 238 11.30 0.11 3.13
C GLY A 238 10.40 -1.02 2.60
N LEU A 239 10.95 -2.19 2.21
CA LEU A 239 10.15 -3.39 1.89
C LEU A 239 9.24 -3.87 3.04
N TYR A 240 9.55 -3.47 4.27
CA TYR A 240 8.84 -3.82 5.50
C TYR A 240 8.08 -2.64 6.10
N ASP A 241 7.92 -1.54 5.35
CA ASP A 241 7.19 -0.37 5.82
C ASP A 241 5.72 -0.73 6.12
N ALA A 242 5.15 -0.06 7.12
CA ALA A 242 3.75 -0.26 7.49
C ALA A 242 2.79 0.31 6.45
N GLU A 243 3.21 1.34 5.72
CA GLU A 243 2.47 1.93 4.62
C GLU A 243 2.83 1.23 3.32
N ASP A 244 1.82 0.58 2.71
CA ASP A 244 2.04 -0.20 1.49
C ASP A 244 2.61 0.62 0.34
N SER A 245 2.27 1.90 0.26
CA SER A 245 2.80 2.75 -0.81
C SER A 245 4.31 2.93 -0.72
N VAL A 246 4.85 3.02 0.50
CA VAL A 246 6.30 3.11 0.75
C VAL A 246 6.97 1.78 0.42
N ALA A 247 6.35 0.65 0.77
CA ALA A 247 6.84 -0.67 0.38
C ALA A 247 6.85 -0.85 -1.16
N LEU A 248 5.82 -0.37 -1.85
CA LEU A 248 5.75 -0.37 -3.32
C LEU A 248 6.83 0.51 -3.94
N ALA A 249 7.09 1.70 -3.38
CA ALA A 249 8.20 2.55 -3.81
C ALA A 249 9.56 1.84 -3.66
N SER A 250 9.77 1.11 -2.56
CA SER A 250 10.98 0.29 -2.37
C SER A 250 11.09 -0.84 -3.38
N ILE A 251 9.99 -1.54 -3.71
CA ILE A 251 9.99 -2.61 -4.72
C ILE A 251 10.37 -2.02 -6.08
N GLU A 252 9.75 -0.90 -6.47
CA GLU A 252 10.06 -0.21 -7.73
C GLU A 252 11.51 0.25 -7.81
N ALA A 253 11.99 0.91 -6.75
CA ALA A 253 13.36 1.38 -6.63
C ALA A 253 14.39 0.25 -6.83
N LEU A 254 14.08 -0.95 -6.31
CA LEU A 254 14.93 -2.13 -6.46
C LEU A 254 14.79 -2.76 -7.85
N ARG A 255 13.59 -2.72 -8.45
CA ARG A 255 13.32 -3.19 -9.81
C ARG A 255 14.10 -2.39 -10.85
N LEU A 256 14.12 -1.06 -10.76
CA LEU A 256 14.88 -0.18 -11.67
C LEU A 256 16.39 -0.47 -11.66
N LYS A 257 16.91 -0.97 -10.53
CA LYS A 257 18.32 -1.38 -10.40
C LYS A 257 18.58 -2.83 -10.83
N SER A 258 17.54 -3.65 -11.03
CA SER A 258 17.62 -5.09 -11.31
C SER A 258 18.64 -5.82 -10.42
N HIS A 259 18.70 -5.47 -9.13
CA HIS A 259 19.79 -5.90 -8.26
C HIS A 259 19.51 -7.29 -7.67
N ASN A 260 20.15 -8.33 -8.20
CA ASN A 260 19.92 -9.74 -7.79
C ASN A 260 20.16 -10.00 -6.29
N GLY A 261 21.03 -9.22 -5.64
CA GLY A 261 21.21 -9.31 -4.17
C GLY A 261 19.94 -8.96 -3.37
N SER A 262 18.91 -8.40 -4.01
CA SER A 262 17.60 -8.14 -3.39
C SER A 262 16.73 -9.39 -3.27
N ILE A 263 16.97 -10.46 -4.04
CA ILE A 263 16.17 -11.71 -4.03
C ILE A 263 15.94 -12.24 -2.60
N PRO A 264 16.96 -12.45 -1.75
CA PRO A 264 16.72 -12.94 -0.38
C PRO A 264 15.94 -11.94 0.49
N HIS A 265 16.00 -10.64 0.21
CA HIS A 265 15.21 -9.63 0.92
C HIS A 265 13.75 -9.63 0.46
N MET A 266 13.50 -9.81 -0.83
CA MET A 266 12.17 -9.98 -1.42
C MET A 266 11.47 -11.22 -0.86
N ILE A 267 12.17 -12.35 -0.78
CA ILE A 267 11.63 -13.60 -0.20
C ILE A 267 11.22 -13.38 1.25
N ARG A 268 12.06 -12.71 2.06
CA ARG A 268 11.73 -12.38 3.45
C ARG A 268 10.57 -11.39 3.56
N ALA A 269 10.48 -10.42 2.66
CA ALA A 269 9.38 -9.46 2.60
C ALA A 269 8.06 -10.16 2.21
N LEU A 270 8.09 -11.11 1.27
CA LEU A 270 6.93 -11.91 0.90
C LEU A 270 6.44 -12.73 2.09
N LYS A 271 7.35 -13.43 2.77
CA LYS A 271 7.05 -14.16 4.01
C LYS A 271 6.42 -13.24 5.07
N HIS A 272 6.93 -12.03 5.21
CA HIS A 272 6.39 -11.05 6.15
C HIS A 272 4.94 -10.63 5.84
N GLN A 273 4.54 -10.61 4.56
CA GLN A 273 3.16 -10.41 4.14
C GLN A 273 2.31 -11.66 4.43
N GLU A 274 2.82 -12.85 4.10
CA GLU A 274 2.15 -14.14 4.38
C GLU A 274 1.88 -14.34 5.88
N ASP A 275 2.85 -14.05 6.74
CA ASP A 275 2.73 -14.16 8.21
C ASP A 275 1.67 -13.19 8.80
N ARG A 276 1.11 -12.28 8.00
CA ARG A 276 0.06 -11.32 8.37
C ARG A 276 -1.26 -11.57 7.62
N ASP A 277 -1.41 -12.69 6.93
CA ASP A 277 -2.55 -13.00 6.07
C ASP A 277 -2.74 -11.96 4.95
N ARG A 278 -1.63 -11.44 4.41
CA ARG A 278 -1.57 -10.43 3.34
C ARG A 278 -0.95 -10.98 2.05
N ASP A 279 -0.99 -12.30 1.86
CA ASP A 279 -0.45 -12.99 0.69
C ASP A 279 -1.15 -12.59 -0.62
N LEU A 280 -2.37 -12.06 -0.56
CA LEU A 280 -3.11 -11.48 -1.70
C LEU A 280 -3.07 -9.94 -1.77
N SER A 281 -2.17 -9.31 -1.01
CA SER A 281 -1.98 -7.86 -1.10
C SER A 281 -1.22 -7.47 -2.37
N LEU A 282 -1.45 -6.23 -2.84
CA LEU A 282 -0.66 -5.66 -3.96
C LEU A 282 0.85 -5.71 -3.68
N VAL A 283 1.27 -5.52 -2.42
CA VAL A 283 2.69 -5.62 -2.04
C VAL A 283 3.22 -7.05 -2.28
N ALA A 284 2.49 -8.07 -1.82
CA ALA A 284 2.87 -9.47 -2.03
C ALA A 284 2.90 -9.83 -3.53
N GLU A 285 1.93 -9.36 -4.30
CA GLU A 285 1.89 -9.50 -5.76
C GLU A 285 3.13 -8.89 -6.41
N ARG A 286 3.47 -7.63 -6.12
CA ARG A 286 4.65 -6.96 -6.71
C ARG A 286 5.95 -7.63 -6.33
N ILE A 287 6.06 -8.17 -5.12
CA ILE A 287 7.22 -8.96 -4.72
C ILE A 287 7.33 -10.23 -5.58
N ARG A 288 6.22 -10.94 -5.82
CA ARG A 288 6.21 -12.12 -6.70
C ARG A 288 6.57 -11.77 -8.13
N GLU A 289 5.99 -10.72 -8.70
CA GLU A 289 6.33 -10.26 -10.05
C GLU A 289 7.82 -9.97 -10.18
N MET A 290 8.40 -9.24 -9.22
CA MET A 290 9.82 -8.96 -9.20
C MET A 290 10.68 -10.23 -9.05
N LEU A 291 10.27 -11.17 -8.19
CA LEU A 291 10.97 -12.46 -8.06
C LEU A 291 10.90 -13.25 -9.36
N SER A 292 9.75 -13.28 -10.04
CA SER A 292 9.58 -13.92 -11.34
C SER A 292 10.45 -13.27 -12.41
N GLU A 293 10.54 -11.94 -12.45
CA GLU A 293 11.41 -11.20 -13.37
C GLU A 293 12.89 -11.55 -13.16
N LEU A 294 13.36 -11.56 -11.91
CA LEU A 294 14.75 -11.80 -11.54
C LEU A 294 15.18 -13.26 -11.70
N THR A 295 14.26 -14.20 -11.44
CA THR A 295 14.59 -15.63 -11.41
C THR A 295 14.13 -16.39 -12.66
N GLY A 296 13.10 -15.92 -13.36
CA GLY A 296 12.46 -16.64 -14.47
C GLY A 296 11.48 -17.74 -14.06
N ALA A 297 11.17 -17.90 -12.76
CA ALA A 297 10.16 -18.85 -12.29
C ALA A 297 8.81 -18.17 -12.03
N ASP A 298 7.73 -18.95 -11.92
CA ASP A 298 6.41 -18.49 -11.46
C ASP A 298 6.03 -19.32 -10.23
N LEU A 299 6.30 -18.79 -9.03
CA LEU A 299 6.03 -19.43 -7.75
C LEU A 299 5.15 -18.53 -6.87
N PHE A 300 4.40 -19.13 -5.95
CA PHE A 300 3.45 -18.39 -5.14
C PHE A 300 3.98 -18.14 -3.73
N ALA A 301 4.40 -19.18 -3.01
CA ALA A 301 4.73 -19.06 -1.59
C ALA A 301 6.19 -18.68 -1.35
N ALA A 302 6.47 -17.88 -0.32
CA ALA A 302 7.82 -17.49 0.06
C ALA A 302 8.73 -18.70 0.33
N SER A 303 8.17 -19.81 0.85
CA SER A 303 8.92 -21.06 1.06
C SER A 303 9.39 -21.71 -0.25
N GLU A 304 8.63 -21.58 -1.32
CA GLU A 304 8.99 -22.12 -2.64
C GLU A 304 10.12 -21.29 -3.25
N TRP A 305 9.99 -19.96 -3.18
CA TRP A 305 11.03 -19.03 -3.59
C TRP A 305 12.34 -19.21 -2.81
N ASP A 306 12.24 -19.42 -1.50
CA ASP A 306 13.37 -19.69 -0.62
C ASP A 306 14.07 -21.03 -0.95
N GLY A 307 13.30 -22.07 -1.28
CA GLY A 307 13.82 -23.33 -1.80
C GLY A 307 14.57 -23.15 -3.13
N LEU A 308 13.99 -22.42 -4.08
CA LEU A 308 14.59 -22.10 -5.37
C LEU A 308 15.90 -21.32 -5.20
N TRP A 309 15.90 -20.30 -4.34
CA TRP A 309 17.08 -19.47 -4.06
C TRP A 309 18.23 -20.29 -3.48
N ARG A 310 17.98 -21.12 -2.46
CA ARG A 310 19.02 -21.97 -1.86
C ARG A 310 19.65 -22.93 -2.86
N GLY A 311 18.84 -23.53 -3.74
CA GLY A 311 19.32 -24.48 -4.74
C GLY A 311 20.12 -23.84 -5.88
N ASN A 312 19.91 -22.54 -6.15
CA ASN A 312 20.41 -21.86 -7.35
C ASN A 312 21.18 -20.57 -7.06
N LYS A 313 21.59 -20.33 -5.81
CA LYS A 313 22.15 -19.06 -5.32
C LYS A 313 23.19 -18.45 -6.27
N LYS A 314 24.22 -19.22 -6.65
CA LYS A 314 25.30 -18.73 -7.53
C LYS A 314 24.78 -18.27 -8.90
N VAL A 315 23.88 -19.05 -9.51
CA VAL A 315 23.30 -18.77 -10.83
C VAL A 315 22.48 -17.47 -10.79
N LEU A 316 21.67 -17.31 -9.74
CA LEU A 316 20.81 -16.13 -9.57
C LEU A 316 21.59 -14.88 -9.15
N GLU A 317 22.63 -15.01 -8.32
CA GLU A 317 23.55 -13.91 -8.01
C GLU A 317 24.28 -13.40 -9.26
N ASP A 318 24.68 -14.32 -10.14
CA ASP A 318 25.28 -14.02 -11.46
C ASP A 318 24.25 -13.41 -12.46
N GLY A 319 22.98 -13.27 -12.08
CA GLY A 319 21.92 -12.69 -12.91
C GLY A 319 21.37 -13.59 -14.00
N LYS A 320 21.66 -14.89 -13.91
CA LYS A 320 21.09 -15.88 -14.83
C LYS A 320 19.77 -16.37 -14.29
N LYS A 321 18.77 -16.44 -15.16
CA LYS A 321 17.46 -17.02 -14.83
C LYS A 321 17.57 -18.54 -14.73
N VAL A 322 16.77 -19.12 -13.86
CA VAL A 322 16.61 -20.58 -13.79
C VAL A 322 15.70 -21.06 -14.91
N ASP A 323 15.92 -22.29 -15.33
CA ASP A 323 15.06 -22.98 -16.27
C ASP A 323 13.77 -23.40 -15.55
N ALA A 324 12.65 -22.74 -15.85
CA ALA A 324 11.36 -22.98 -15.21
C ALA A 324 10.94 -24.46 -15.27
N ALA A 325 11.31 -25.19 -16.33
CA ALA A 325 10.98 -26.61 -16.49
C ALA A 325 11.72 -27.53 -15.50
N LYS A 326 12.80 -27.05 -14.87
CA LYS A 326 13.61 -27.81 -13.91
C LYS A 326 13.31 -27.47 -12.45
N VAL A 327 12.41 -26.51 -12.20
CA VAL A 327 12.02 -26.13 -10.84
C VAL A 327 11.05 -27.19 -10.31
N VAL A 328 11.55 -28.09 -9.47
CA VAL A 328 10.71 -29.09 -8.80
C VAL A 328 9.92 -28.40 -7.68
N LEU A 329 8.66 -28.10 -7.94
CA LEU A 329 7.69 -27.60 -6.97
C LEU A 329 7.48 -28.66 -5.87
N LYS A 330 8.02 -28.40 -4.68
CA LYS A 330 7.65 -29.11 -3.45
C LYS A 330 6.84 -28.16 -2.58
N GLY A 331 5.61 -27.89 -2.99
CA GLY A 331 4.73 -26.95 -2.30
C GLY A 331 3.28 -27.44 -2.27
N THR A 332 2.63 -27.23 -1.13
CA THR A 332 1.19 -27.40 -0.91
C THR A 332 0.41 -26.12 -1.21
N GLY A 333 1.05 -25.12 -1.83
CA GLY A 333 0.45 -23.85 -2.17
C GLY A 333 -0.63 -24.04 -3.22
N VAL A 334 -1.89 -23.82 -2.85
CA VAL A 334 -2.97 -23.73 -3.81
C VAL A 334 -2.87 -22.35 -4.44
N LYS A 335 -2.37 -22.27 -5.69
CA LYS A 335 -2.54 -21.07 -6.51
C LYS A 335 -4.04 -20.89 -6.70
N ILE A 336 -4.62 -19.91 -6.02
CA ILE A 336 -6.02 -19.54 -6.25
C ILE A 336 -6.01 -18.79 -7.58
N ASP A 337 -6.68 -19.35 -8.59
CA ASP A 337 -6.82 -18.66 -9.88
C ASP A 337 -7.56 -17.33 -9.65
N PRO A 338 -6.89 -16.19 -9.87
CA PRO A 338 -7.51 -14.89 -9.65
C PRO A 338 -8.67 -14.70 -10.64
N PRO A 339 -9.73 -13.96 -10.27
CA PRO A 339 -10.78 -13.61 -11.21
C PRO A 339 -10.16 -12.83 -12.38
N SER A 340 -10.57 -13.15 -13.61
CA SER A 340 -10.07 -12.47 -14.80
C SER A 340 -11.14 -11.61 -15.48
N PHE A 341 -10.72 -10.45 -15.97
CA PHE A 341 -11.53 -9.54 -16.77
C PHE A 341 -10.86 -9.38 -18.13
N PHE A 342 -11.51 -9.87 -19.20
CA PHE A 342 -10.91 -9.92 -20.54
C PHE A 342 -9.52 -10.61 -20.60
N GLY A 343 -9.32 -11.66 -19.79
CA GLY A 343 -8.04 -12.38 -19.72
C GLY A 343 -6.99 -11.71 -18.83
N GLN A 344 -7.27 -10.50 -18.33
CA GLN A 344 -6.45 -9.83 -17.33
C GLN A 344 -6.79 -10.34 -15.93
N GLU A 345 -5.82 -10.98 -15.28
CA GLU A 345 -5.93 -11.44 -13.90
C GLU A 345 -6.02 -10.26 -12.91
N LEU A 346 -6.98 -10.32 -11.99
CA LEU A 346 -7.19 -9.31 -10.95
C LEU A 346 -6.73 -9.84 -9.60
N VAL A 347 -5.58 -9.35 -9.15
CA VAL A 347 -4.85 -9.92 -8.02
C VAL A 347 -4.96 -9.08 -6.74
N SER A 348 -5.61 -7.92 -6.81
CA SER A 348 -5.82 -7.02 -5.67
C SER A 348 -7.26 -7.05 -5.18
N GLU A 349 -7.45 -7.07 -3.85
CA GLU A 349 -8.79 -7.13 -3.26
C GLU A 349 -9.56 -5.80 -3.28
N LYS A 350 -8.94 -4.67 -3.65
CA LYS A 350 -9.58 -3.34 -3.58
C LYS A 350 -9.54 -2.64 -4.95
N ILE A 351 -10.56 -2.92 -5.76
CA ILE A 351 -10.56 -2.61 -7.20
C ILE A 351 -11.59 -1.52 -7.55
N VAL A 352 -11.23 -0.59 -8.42
CA VAL A 352 -12.18 0.29 -9.10
C VAL A 352 -12.19 -0.05 -10.59
N PHE A 353 -13.35 -0.36 -11.14
CA PHE A 353 -13.54 -0.51 -12.59
C PHE A 353 -14.02 0.80 -13.18
N VAL A 354 -13.31 1.31 -14.18
CA VAL A 354 -13.61 2.56 -14.89
C VAL A 354 -13.95 2.19 -16.33
N LEU A 355 -15.19 2.44 -16.75
CA LEU A 355 -15.76 1.81 -17.93
C LEU A 355 -16.29 2.86 -18.90
N ASP A 356 -15.76 2.83 -20.12
CA ASP A 356 -16.20 3.73 -21.16
C ASP A 356 -17.61 3.37 -21.64
N THR A 357 -18.44 4.41 -21.73
CA THR A 357 -19.80 4.39 -22.28
C THR A 357 -19.95 5.46 -23.36
N SER A 358 -18.85 5.90 -23.96
CA SER A 358 -18.81 6.84 -25.08
C SER A 358 -19.50 6.29 -26.33
N ILE A 359 -19.76 7.16 -27.31
CA ILE A 359 -20.44 6.77 -28.56
C ILE A 359 -19.63 5.73 -29.37
N SER A 360 -18.29 5.75 -29.32
CA SER A 360 -17.45 4.77 -30.06
C SER A 360 -17.75 3.34 -29.64
N MET A 361 -18.16 3.13 -28.39
CA MET A 361 -18.55 1.82 -27.85
C MET A 361 -19.82 1.22 -28.53
N GLN A 362 -20.47 1.94 -29.45
CA GLN A 362 -21.51 1.40 -30.37
C GLN A 362 -20.94 0.53 -31.49
N GLU A 363 -19.64 0.63 -31.77
CA GLU A 363 -18.97 -0.15 -32.80
C GLU A 363 -19.23 -1.65 -32.59
N LYS A 364 -19.52 -2.34 -33.68
CA LYS A 364 -19.81 -3.78 -33.70
C LYS A 364 -18.62 -4.49 -34.30
N ASP A 365 -17.98 -5.34 -33.49
CA ASP A 365 -16.78 -6.05 -33.93
C ASP A 365 -17.13 -7.08 -35.03
N PRO A 366 -16.27 -7.24 -36.06
CA PRO A 366 -16.55 -8.10 -37.19
C PRO A 366 -16.66 -9.58 -36.78
N LEU A 367 -17.26 -10.39 -37.67
CA LEU A 367 -17.28 -11.84 -37.48
C LEU A 367 -15.87 -12.40 -37.67
N ALA A 368 -15.42 -13.23 -36.74
CA ALA A 368 -14.16 -13.96 -36.87
C ALA A 368 -14.08 -14.69 -38.23
N GLU A 369 -12.93 -14.63 -38.90
CA GLU A 369 -12.71 -15.34 -40.16
C GLU A 369 -13.01 -16.83 -39.98
N GLY A 370 -14.01 -17.33 -40.71
CA GLY A 370 -14.44 -18.73 -40.65
C GLY A 370 -15.73 -18.99 -39.87
N ALA A 371 -16.35 -17.98 -39.24
CA ALA A 371 -17.68 -18.08 -38.65
C ALA A 371 -18.81 -17.93 -39.70
N SER A 372 -18.66 -18.53 -40.89
CA SER A 372 -19.78 -18.71 -41.81
C SER A 372 -20.62 -19.89 -41.33
N GLY A 373 -21.86 -19.60 -40.92
CA GLY A 373 -22.69 -20.53 -40.17
C GLY A 373 -22.96 -21.87 -40.87
N LYS A 374 -23.02 -22.94 -40.06
CA LYS A 374 -23.84 -24.11 -40.36
C LYS A 374 -25.30 -23.66 -40.50
N LYS A 375 -25.74 -23.34 -41.72
CA LYS A 375 -27.17 -23.37 -42.05
C LYS A 375 -27.56 -24.82 -42.28
N GLY A 376 -28.26 -25.40 -41.29
CA GLY A 376 -29.12 -26.54 -41.54
C GLY A 376 -30.25 -26.12 -42.47
N GLY A 377 -30.34 -26.73 -43.65
CA GLY A 377 -31.37 -26.43 -44.63
C GLY A 377 -31.08 -27.03 -45.98
N ARG A 378 -31.62 -28.23 -46.22
CA ARG A 378 -31.59 -28.95 -47.49
C ARG A 378 -32.38 -28.13 -48.53
N GLY A 379 -31.70 -27.61 -49.55
CA GLY A 379 -32.33 -26.92 -50.67
C GLY A 379 -31.35 -26.72 -51.82
N THR A 380 -31.58 -27.43 -52.92
CA THR A 380 -30.86 -27.26 -54.20
C THR A 380 -31.29 -25.95 -54.85
N GLY A 381 -30.36 -25.02 -55.03
CA GLY A 381 -30.59 -23.73 -55.69
C GLY A 381 -29.28 -23.11 -56.15
N VAL A 382 -29.29 -22.61 -57.38
CA VAL A 382 -28.17 -22.24 -58.25
C VAL A 382 -27.27 -21.13 -57.70
N ALA A 383 -25.97 -21.21 -58.04
CA ALA A 383 -24.95 -20.21 -57.71
C ALA A 383 -25.22 -18.86 -58.40
N SER A 384 -25.24 -17.77 -57.62
CA SER A 384 -24.91 -16.43 -58.09
C SER A 384 -24.56 -15.49 -56.93
N GLY A 385 -23.43 -14.79 -57.04
CA GLY A 385 -23.30 -13.42 -56.56
C GLY A 385 -22.66 -13.20 -55.20
N GLY A 386 -21.38 -12.78 -55.22
CA GLY A 386 -20.79 -11.78 -54.33
C GLY A 386 -20.69 -12.10 -52.84
N LYS A 387 -19.47 -12.34 -52.35
CA LYS A 387 -19.12 -12.00 -50.95
C LYS A 387 -19.41 -10.50 -50.76
N LYS A 388 -20.51 -10.18 -50.08
CA LYS A 388 -20.65 -8.89 -49.40
C LYS A 388 -20.11 -9.11 -47.99
N ASP A 389 -19.00 -8.46 -47.67
CA ASP A 389 -18.64 -8.22 -46.28
C ASP A 389 -19.84 -7.48 -45.67
N ALA A 390 -20.44 -8.04 -44.62
CA ALA A 390 -21.55 -7.38 -43.95
C ALA A 390 -21.06 -6.01 -43.46
N SER A 391 -21.68 -4.94 -43.93
CA SER A 391 -21.45 -3.61 -43.37
C SER A 391 -21.73 -3.64 -41.88
N GLY A 392 -20.96 -2.90 -41.07
CA GLY A 392 -21.03 -2.94 -39.59
C GLY A 392 -22.45 -2.79 -39.02
N ASP A 393 -23.35 -2.08 -39.73
CA ASP A 393 -24.76 -1.92 -39.35
C ASP A 393 -25.58 -3.21 -39.34
N ASP A 394 -25.23 -4.21 -40.17
CA ASP A 394 -25.96 -5.49 -40.30
C ASP A 394 -25.54 -6.54 -39.24
N LEU A 395 -24.53 -6.24 -38.43
CA LEU A 395 -24.08 -7.15 -37.36
C LEU A 395 -25.07 -7.09 -36.18
N PRO A 396 -25.29 -8.21 -35.47
CA PRO A 396 -26.23 -8.24 -34.34
C PRO A 396 -25.71 -7.40 -33.17
N ASP A 397 -26.60 -6.75 -32.40
CA ASP A 397 -26.22 -5.91 -31.24
C ASP A 397 -25.40 -6.63 -30.18
N SER A 398 -25.45 -7.96 -30.14
CA SER A 398 -24.56 -8.79 -29.29
C SER A 398 -23.06 -8.63 -29.63
N ARG A 399 -22.72 -8.07 -30.80
CA ARG A 399 -21.37 -7.73 -31.25
C ARG A 399 -20.94 -6.32 -30.88
N MET A 400 -21.86 -5.48 -30.42
CA MET A 400 -21.54 -4.13 -29.96
C MET A 400 -20.56 -4.23 -28.78
N ARG A 401 -19.47 -3.47 -28.84
CA ARG A 401 -18.44 -3.45 -27.80
C ARG A 401 -19.02 -3.25 -26.41
N LEU A 402 -19.90 -2.26 -26.22
CA LEU A 402 -20.54 -2.03 -24.92
C LEU A 402 -21.35 -3.26 -24.43
N ARG A 403 -22.05 -3.96 -25.32
CA ARG A 403 -22.82 -5.17 -24.92
C ARG A 403 -21.89 -6.33 -24.56
N ARG A 404 -20.72 -6.45 -25.22
CA ARG A 404 -19.65 -7.39 -24.81
C ARG A 404 -19.14 -7.05 -23.41
N VAL A 405 -18.83 -5.77 -23.16
CA VAL A 405 -18.38 -5.28 -21.84
C VAL A 405 -19.39 -5.58 -20.76
N GLN A 406 -20.67 -5.23 -20.97
CA GLN A 406 -21.73 -5.52 -19.99
C GLN A 406 -21.82 -7.02 -19.68
N LYS A 407 -21.70 -7.89 -20.70
CA LYS A 407 -21.74 -9.35 -20.50
C LYS A 407 -20.57 -9.85 -19.67
N GLU A 408 -19.35 -9.49 -20.05
CA GLU A 408 -18.11 -9.91 -19.38
C GLU A 408 -18.02 -9.36 -17.95
N LEU A 409 -18.34 -8.07 -17.76
CA LEU A 409 -18.35 -7.44 -16.46
C LEU A 409 -19.39 -8.06 -15.53
N LYS A 410 -20.61 -8.34 -16.02
CA LYS A 410 -21.61 -9.06 -15.24
C LYS A 410 -21.16 -10.47 -14.86
N ARG A 411 -20.41 -11.19 -15.71
CA ARG A 411 -19.79 -12.47 -15.35
C ARG A 411 -18.82 -12.27 -14.19
N MET A 412 -17.85 -11.38 -14.37
CA MET A 412 -16.82 -11.10 -13.37
C MET A 412 -17.40 -10.67 -12.02
N ILE A 413 -18.38 -9.75 -12.00
CA ILE A 413 -19.04 -9.32 -10.74
C ILE A 413 -19.67 -10.52 -10.00
N ARG A 414 -20.25 -11.49 -10.72
CA ARG A 414 -20.81 -12.70 -10.08
C ARG A 414 -19.72 -13.55 -9.47
N GLU A 415 -18.56 -13.66 -10.12
CA GLU A 415 -17.42 -14.50 -9.73
C GLU A 415 -16.52 -13.87 -8.65
N LEU A 416 -16.56 -12.53 -8.45
CA LEU A 416 -15.71 -11.85 -7.45
C LEU A 416 -15.74 -12.51 -6.06
N PRO A 417 -14.60 -12.90 -5.47
CA PRO A 417 -14.59 -13.49 -4.13
C PRO A 417 -15.15 -12.52 -3.08
N ARG A 418 -15.73 -13.05 -1.99
CA ARG A 418 -16.33 -12.20 -0.94
C ARG A 418 -15.32 -11.31 -0.19
N SER A 419 -14.03 -11.66 -0.22
CA SER A 419 -12.96 -10.84 0.36
C SER A 419 -12.72 -9.55 -0.42
N PHE A 420 -13.12 -9.49 -1.69
CA PHE A 420 -12.92 -8.33 -2.54
C PHE A 420 -13.88 -7.20 -2.17
N ARG A 421 -13.38 -5.98 -2.33
CA ARG A 421 -14.11 -4.73 -2.29
C ARG A 421 -13.95 -4.05 -3.63
N PHE A 422 -15.04 -3.56 -4.18
CA PHE A 422 -15.05 -2.99 -5.51
C PHE A 422 -15.93 -1.75 -5.62
N CYS A 423 -15.70 -0.95 -6.66
CA CYS A 423 -16.60 0.09 -7.11
C CYS A 423 -16.63 0.12 -8.64
N LEU A 424 -17.76 0.53 -9.22
CA LEU A 424 -17.92 0.72 -10.65
C LEU A 424 -18.08 2.22 -10.94
N VAL A 425 -17.34 2.68 -11.93
CA VAL A 425 -17.38 4.03 -12.48
C VAL A 425 -17.64 3.87 -13.97
N SER A 426 -18.72 4.43 -14.48
CA SER A 426 -18.94 4.58 -15.92
C SER A 426 -18.66 6.01 -16.33
N PHE A 427 -18.12 6.22 -17.52
CA PHE A 427 -17.84 7.56 -18.01
C PHE A 427 -18.18 7.73 -19.48
N SER A 428 -18.48 8.97 -19.83
CA SER A 428 -18.63 9.45 -21.19
C SER A 428 -18.29 10.95 -21.22
N ALA A 429 -19.25 11.84 -21.44
CA ALA A 429 -19.07 13.28 -21.24
C ALA A 429 -18.97 13.66 -19.75
N GLY A 430 -19.56 12.83 -18.88
CA GLY A 430 -19.49 12.96 -17.42
C GLY A 430 -19.10 11.62 -16.80
N VAL A 431 -19.15 11.56 -15.47
CA VAL A 431 -18.77 10.37 -14.69
C VAL A 431 -19.91 10.00 -13.76
N ASP A 432 -20.36 8.75 -13.87
CA ASP A 432 -21.37 8.16 -13.01
C ASP A 432 -20.71 7.08 -12.14
N ARG A 433 -20.91 7.16 -10.83
CA ARG A 433 -20.38 6.17 -9.88
C ARG A 433 -21.52 5.35 -9.31
N MET A 434 -21.31 4.05 -9.16
CA MET A 434 -22.24 3.21 -8.41
C MET A 434 -22.29 3.62 -6.93
N THR A 435 -21.13 3.93 -6.34
CA THR A 435 -20.97 4.38 -4.94
C THR A 435 -19.74 5.28 -4.80
N ASP A 436 -19.67 6.12 -3.76
CA ASP A 436 -18.48 6.95 -3.46
C ASP A 436 -17.36 6.20 -2.72
N GLN A 437 -17.57 4.92 -2.40
CA GLN A 437 -16.63 4.10 -1.63
C GLN A 437 -16.59 2.66 -2.18
N LEU A 438 -15.52 1.94 -1.85
CA LEU A 438 -15.40 0.51 -2.11
C LEU A 438 -16.40 -0.30 -1.26
N VAL A 439 -17.24 -1.08 -1.93
CA VAL A 439 -18.22 -1.98 -1.30
C VAL A 439 -17.74 -3.42 -1.32
N ALA A 440 -18.00 -4.18 -0.26
CA ALA A 440 -17.68 -5.61 -0.22
C ALA A 440 -18.49 -6.39 -1.27
N ALA A 441 -17.89 -7.43 -1.85
CA ALA A 441 -18.47 -8.34 -2.85
C ALA A 441 -19.54 -9.31 -2.29
N THR A 442 -20.46 -8.76 -1.50
CA THR A 442 -21.64 -9.46 -1.00
C THR A 442 -22.66 -9.69 -2.11
N PRO A 443 -23.52 -10.73 -2.03
CA PRO A 443 -24.55 -10.98 -3.02
C PRO A 443 -25.42 -9.75 -3.33
N ASP A 444 -25.73 -8.92 -2.33
CA ASP A 444 -26.59 -7.75 -2.48
C ASP A 444 -25.89 -6.60 -3.21
N GLN A 445 -24.61 -6.35 -2.88
CA GLN A 445 -23.80 -5.37 -3.60
C GLN A 445 -23.56 -5.80 -5.04
N LYS A 446 -23.31 -7.10 -5.28
CA LYS A 446 -23.19 -7.65 -6.64
C LYS A 446 -24.46 -7.45 -7.46
N ARG A 447 -25.65 -7.66 -6.87
CA ARG A 447 -26.93 -7.39 -7.55
C ARG A 447 -27.12 -5.91 -7.88
N ARG A 448 -26.73 -4.99 -6.98
CA ARG A 448 -26.75 -3.55 -7.26
C ARG A 448 -25.79 -3.18 -8.39
N ALA A 449 -24.58 -3.71 -8.36
CA ALA A 449 -23.59 -3.51 -9.40
C ALA A 449 -24.08 -4.01 -10.77
N ILE A 450 -24.70 -5.19 -10.83
CA ILE A 450 -25.27 -5.70 -12.08
C ILE A 450 -26.35 -4.76 -12.64
N LYS A 451 -27.23 -4.20 -11.78
CA LYS A 451 -28.24 -3.22 -12.22
C LYS A 451 -27.61 -1.94 -12.75
N PHE A 452 -26.59 -1.41 -12.08
CA PHE A 452 -25.83 -0.26 -12.55
C PHE A 452 -25.22 -0.52 -13.94
N VAL A 453 -24.69 -1.73 -14.17
CA VAL A 453 -24.17 -2.13 -15.48
C VAL A 453 -25.25 -2.24 -16.54
N ASP A 454 -26.45 -2.72 -16.18
CA ASP A 454 -27.58 -2.82 -17.10
C ASP A 454 -28.06 -1.45 -17.62
N GLU A 455 -27.77 -0.36 -16.90
CA GLU A 455 -28.09 1.02 -17.28
C GLU A 455 -27.09 1.65 -18.27
N PHE A 456 -26.01 0.95 -18.62
CA PHE A 456 -25.03 1.50 -19.57
C PHE A 456 -25.61 1.59 -20.97
N ASP A 457 -25.58 2.80 -21.50
CA ASP A 457 -25.88 3.10 -22.90
C ASP A 457 -24.85 4.06 -23.49
N PRO A 458 -24.48 3.87 -24.77
CA PRO A 458 -23.46 4.69 -25.41
C PRO A 458 -23.93 6.13 -25.59
N LYS A 459 -23.18 7.11 -25.08
CA LYS A 459 -23.52 8.53 -25.13
C LYS A 459 -22.25 9.38 -25.01
N GLY A 460 -22.31 10.64 -25.43
CA GLY A 460 -21.25 11.62 -25.15
C GLY A 460 -19.87 11.29 -25.75
N PHE A 461 -18.83 11.85 -25.11
CA PHE A 461 -17.43 11.73 -25.53
C PHE A 461 -16.64 10.85 -24.55
N THR A 462 -15.31 10.82 -24.64
CA THR A 462 -14.44 9.93 -23.85
C THR A 462 -13.65 10.77 -22.82
N SER A 463 -14.32 11.20 -21.75
CA SER A 463 -13.71 12.06 -20.70
C SER A 463 -12.86 11.28 -19.71
N THR A 464 -11.78 10.69 -20.19
CA THR A 464 -10.91 9.79 -19.42
C THR A 464 -10.26 10.45 -18.21
N ASP A 465 -9.90 11.73 -18.32
CA ASP A 465 -9.36 12.55 -17.24
C ASP A 465 -10.31 12.62 -16.03
N LEU A 466 -11.58 12.96 -16.25
CA LEU A 466 -12.58 13.02 -15.18
C LEU A 466 -12.82 11.64 -14.56
N ALA A 467 -12.78 10.60 -15.39
CA ALA A 467 -13.00 9.22 -14.95
C ALA A 467 -11.87 8.74 -14.04
N LEU A 468 -10.62 9.01 -14.39
CA LEU A 468 -9.46 8.67 -13.59
C LEU A 468 -9.37 9.53 -12.32
N ASP A 469 -9.56 10.85 -12.41
CA ASP A 469 -9.70 11.76 -11.24
C ASP A 469 -10.72 11.21 -10.25
N SER A 470 -11.83 10.73 -10.79
CA SER A 470 -12.92 10.17 -10.03
C SER A 470 -12.54 8.86 -9.35
N ALA A 471 -11.81 7.97 -10.03
CA ALA A 471 -11.35 6.70 -9.50
C ALA A 471 -10.31 6.87 -8.37
N PHE A 472 -9.33 7.76 -8.56
CA PHE A 472 -8.30 8.04 -7.55
C PHE A 472 -8.85 8.65 -6.25
N LYS A 473 -10.00 9.35 -6.33
CA LYS A 473 -10.69 9.89 -5.14
C LYS A 473 -11.39 8.81 -4.29
N ILE A 474 -11.54 7.59 -4.78
CA ILE A 474 -12.17 6.50 -4.03
C ILE A 474 -11.20 6.00 -2.96
N THR A 475 -11.49 6.30 -1.69
CA THR A 475 -10.61 5.97 -0.58
C THR A 475 -10.29 4.48 -0.48
N GLY A 476 -9.00 4.16 -0.40
CA GLY A 476 -8.51 2.80 -0.21
C GLY A 476 -8.47 1.95 -1.48
N VAL A 477 -8.73 2.52 -2.66
CA VAL A 477 -8.45 1.86 -3.94
C VAL A 477 -6.99 1.42 -4.00
N ARG A 478 -6.75 0.20 -4.45
CA ARG A 478 -5.41 -0.35 -4.68
C ARG A 478 -5.16 -0.76 -6.11
N THR A 479 -6.20 -0.87 -6.92
CA THR A 479 -6.10 -1.20 -8.33
C THR A 479 -7.22 -0.53 -9.10
N ILE A 480 -6.89 0.08 -10.23
CA ILE A 480 -7.84 0.65 -11.17
C ILE A 480 -7.78 -0.20 -12.45
N VAL A 481 -8.95 -0.54 -13.00
CA VAL A 481 -9.07 -1.21 -14.30
C VAL A 481 -9.88 -0.29 -15.20
N LEU A 482 -9.22 0.36 -16.16
CA LEU A 482 -9.83 1.20 -17.17
C LEU A 482 -10.12 0.38 -18.42
N LEU A 483 -11.35 0.42 -18.90
CA LEU A 483 -11.73 -0.15 -20.19
C LEU A 483 -12.25 0.98 -21.10
N SER A 484 -11.63 1.12 -22.27
CA SER A 484 -11.96 2.17 -23.26
C SER A 484 -11.63 1.68 -24.66
N ASP A 485 -12.39 2.10 -25.67
CA ASP A 485 -12.08 1.83 -27.08
C ASP A 485 -11.56 3.08 -27.84
N GLY A 486 -11.62 4.25 -27.19
CA GLY A 486 -11.27 5.52 -27.80
C GLY A 486 -10.16 6.29 -27.09
N MET A 487 -9.59 7.25 -27.83
CA MET A 487 -8.70 8.27 -27.30
C MET A 487 -9.46 9.21 -26.33
N PRO A 488 -8.80 9.73 -25.27
CA PRO A 488 -9.39 10.78 -24.44
C PRO A 488 -9.81 11.98 -25.30
N PHE A 489 -11.09 12.36 -25.22
CA PHE A 489 -11.63 13.43 -26.05
C PHE A 489 -12.81 14.14 -25.38
N ARG A 490 -12.82 15.47 -25.52
CA ARG A 490 -13.98 16.35 -25.25
C ARG A 490 -13.96 17.56 -26.16
N ILE A 491 -15.14 18.03 -26.57
CA ILE A 491 -15.29 19.27 -27.35
C ILE A 491 -14.92 20.51 -26.51
N LYS A 492 -15.46 20.60 -25.30
CA LYS A 492 -15.17 21.71 -24.37
C LYS A 492 -14.03 21.28 -23.46
N ASN A 493 -13.01 22.13 -23.37
CA ASN A 493 -11.75 21.84 -22.68
C ASN A 493 -11.12 20.55 -23.23
N PRO A 494 -10.58 20.60 -24.47
CA PRO A 494 -9.92 19.47 -25.11
C PRO A 494 -8.88 18.84 -24.20
N ILE A 495 -8.78 17.52 -24.26
CA ILE A 495 -7.84 16.75 -23.46
C ILE A 495 -6.58 16.56 -24.31
N ASP A 496 -5.44 17.02 -23.78
CA ASP A 496 -4.14 16.65 -24.31
C ASP A 496 -3.73 15.31 -23.65
N PRO A 497 -3.59 14.22 -24.43
CA PRO A 497 -3.23 12.92 -23.88
C PRO A 497 -1.91 12.92 -23.10
N ALA A 498 -0.91 13.70 -23.52
CA ALA A 498 0.37 13.76 -22.83
C ALA A 498 0.24 14.44 -21.46
N GLN A 499 -0.47 15.58 -21.41
CA GLN A 499 -0.75 16.28 -20.14
C GLN A 499 -1.61 15.43 -19.21
N LEU A 500 -2.54 14.63 -19.74
CA LEU A 500 -3.31 13.69 -18.95
C LEU A 500 -2.39 12.63 -18.31
N LEU A 501 -1.47 12.03 -19.07
CA LEU A 501 -0.54 11.05 -18.51
C LEU A 501 0.30 11.64 -17.38
N ASP A 502 0.81 12.86 -17.56
CA ASP A 502 1.61 13.55 -16.54
C ASP A 502 0.78 13.88 -15.28
N HIS A 503 -0.47 14.31 -15.46
CA HIS A 503 -1.41 14.54 -14.36
C HIS A 503 -1.74 13.27 -13.58
N ILE A 504 -1.93 12.13 -14.25
CA ILE A 504 -2.17 10.84 -13.59
C ILE A 504 -0.94 10.38 -12.80
N GLU A 505 0.26 10.55 -13.34
CA GLU A 505 1.49 10.29 -12.57
C GLU A 505 1.57 11.17 -11.32
N GLU A 506 1.25 12.45 -11.44
CA GLU A 506 1.26 13.39 -10.31
C GLU A 506 0.22 13.01 -9.23
N LEU A 507 -0.99 12.63 -9.64
CA LEU A 507 -2.04 12.15 -8.73
C LEU A 507 -1.64 10.86 -8.02
N ASN A 508 -0.92 9.97 -8.72
CA ASN A 508 -0.55 8.66 -8.23
C ASN A 508 0.84 8.61 -7.57
N ARG A 509 1.54 9.75 -7.46
CA ARG A 509 2.97 9.81 -7.10
C ARG A 509 3.34 9.16 -5.77
N PHE A 510 2.39 9.10 -4.83
CA PHE A 510 2.61 8.54 -3.49
C PHE A 510 1.78 7.29 -3.17
N GLU A 511 0.79 6.92 -3.98
CA GLU A 511 -0.04 5.74 -3.71
C GLU A 511 0.38 4.54 -4.56
N HIS A 512 1.05 4.78 -5.70
CA HIS A 512 1.56 3.76 -6.62
C HIS A 512 0.48 2.73 -7.03
N ILE A 513 -0.76 3.21 -7.22
CA ILE A 513 -1.90 2.40 -7.64
C ILE A 513 -1.74 2.03 -9.11
N PRO A 514 -1.70 0.74 -9.48
CA PRO A 514 -1.76 0.34 -10.87
C PRO A 514 -3.06 0.71 -11.55
N VAL A 515 -2.94 1.29 -12.75
CA VAL A 515 -4.03 1.43 -13.71
C VAL A 515 -3.83 0.40 -14.80
N HIS A 516 -4.54 -0.72 -14.68
CA HIS A 516 -4.66 -1.68 -15.75
C HIS A 516 -5.58 -1.14 -16.83
N THR A 517 -5.24 -1.37 -18.09
CA THR A 517 -6.03 -0.88 -19.22
C THR A 517 -6.46 -2.03 -20.12
N VAL A 518 -7.72 -1.99 -20.55
CA VAL A 518 -8.31 -2.92 -21.50
C VAL A 518 -8.77 -2.11 -22.71
N GLY A 519 -8.11 -2.29 -23.84
CA GLY A 519 -8.42 -1.64 -25.11
C GLY A 519 -9.14 -2.57 -26.07
N PHE A 520 -9.94 -2.02 -26.98
CA PHE A 520 -10.36 -2.76 -28.18
C PHE A 520 -9.40 -2.45 -29.32
N GLU A 521 -9.19 -3.42 -30.22
CA GLU A 521 -8.46 -3.18 -31.46
C GLU A 521 -9.14 -2.04 -32.23
N SER A 522 -8.50 -0.87 -32.27
CA SER A 522 -9.10 0.32 -32.87
C SER A 522 -8.87 0.33 -34.37
N THR A 523 -9.92 0.68 -35.12
CA THR A 523 -9.86 0.95 -36.57
C THR A 523 -9.34 2.36 -36.88
N SER A 524 -9.19 3.24 -35.88
CA SER A 524 -8.66 4.62 -36.08
C SER A 524 -8.01 5.24 -34.84
N GLY A 525 -6.92 5.99 -35.04
CA GLY A 525 -6.14 6.60 -33.97
C GLY A 525 -5.28 5.61 -33.16
N ASP A 526 -4.54 6.11 -32.19
CA ASP A 526 -3.63 5.31 -31.34
C ASP A 526 -4.16 5.16 -29.90
N ALA A 527 -5.43 4.76 -29.77
CA ALA A 527 -6.04 4.50 -28.47
C ALA A 527 -5.31 3.39 -27.70
N GLY A 528 -4.88 2.34 -28.42
CA GLY A 528 -4.05 1.27 -27.87
C GLY A 528 -2.74 1.79 -27.29
N GLY A 529 -1.98 2.60 -28.03
CA GLY A 529 -0.72 3.18 -27.55
C GLY A 529 -0.91 4.10 -26.34
N PHE A 530 -1.97 4.91 -26.32
CA PHE A 530 -2.30 5.72 -25.13
C PHE A 530 -2.61 4.84 -23.89
N LEU A 531 -3.44 3.81 -24.05
CA LEU A 531 -3.81 2.91 -22.96
C LEU A 531 -2.62 2.07 -22.48
N GLU A 532 -1.76 1.64 -23.39
CA GLU A 532 -0.51 0.96 -23.07
C GLU A 532 0.41 1.86 -22.26
N GLU A 533 0.64 3.09 -22.71
CA GLU A 533 1.49 4.07 -22.03
C GLU A 533 0.95 4.44 -20.64
N LEU A 534 -0.36 4.63 -20.49
CA LEU A 534 -1.00 4.87 -19.20
C LEU A 534 -0.76 3.71 -18.23
N SER A 535 -0.94 2.47 -18.70
CA SER A 535 -0.68 1.30 -17.86
C SER A 535 0.79 1.19 -17.49
N ARG A 536 1.71 1.44 -18.44
CA ARG A 536 3.15 1.40 -18.21
C ARG A 536 3.58 2.41 -17.14
N ARG A 537 3.15 3.66 -17.25
CA ARG A 537 3.46 4.75 -16.30
C ARG A 537 2.92 4.51 -14.90
N THR A 538 1.79 3.81 -14.80
CA THR A 538 1.16 3.47 -13.52
C THR A 538 1.51 2.06 -13.02
N ARG A 539 2.37 1.31 -13.73
CA ARG A 539 2.76 -0.08 -13.42
C ARG A 539 1.60 -1.08 -13.58
N GLY A 540 0.54 -0.71 -14.28
CA GLY A 540 -0.51 -1.62 -14.70
C GLY A 540 -0.09 -2.53 -15.85
N LYS A 541 -1.06 -3.26 -16.37
CA LYS A 541 -0.92 -4.13 -17.56
C LYS A 541 -1.92 -3.67 -18.60
N TYR A 542 -1.50 -3.59 -19.85
CA TYR A 542 -2.38 -3.41 -21.00
C TYR A 542 -2.88 -4.77 -21.50
N THR A 543 -4.13 -4.83 -21.93
CA THR A 543 -4.73 -6.01 -22.55
C THR A 543 -5.59 -5.56 -23.71
N GLU A 544 -5.29 -6.07 -24.89
CA GLU A 544 -6.06 -5.79 -26.09
C GLU A 544 -7.14 -6.86 -26.29
N VAL A 545 -8.35 -6.39 -26.56
CA VAL A 545 -9.53 -7.21 -26.83
C VAL A 545 -9.74 -7.24 -28.34
N PRO A 546 -9.70 -8.43 -28.97
CA PRO A 546 -9.97 -8.59 -30.40
C PRO A 546 -11.46 -8.48 -30.73
#